data_AF-A0A7C1D2A5-F1
#
_entry.id   AF-A0A7C1D2A5-F1
#
_cell.length_a   1.000
_cell.length_b   1.000
_cell.length_c   1.000
_cell.angle_alpha   90.00
_cell.angle_beta   90.00
_cell.angle_gamma   90.00
#
_symmetry.space_group_name_H-M   'P 1'
#
loop_
_entity.id
_entity.type
_entity.pdbx_description
1 polymer ?
#
loop_
_entity_poly.entity_id
_entity_poly.type
_entity_poly.pdbx_seq_one_letter_code
_entity_poly.pdbx_strand_id
1 'polypeptide(L)'
;MSQNNHEWEMTNIQFGFIVYEKCYQTNELRTFFSIEDNPILGDRYREGRKHWTRMENAQSFRFDLKCKKTGELVKFNDLMGLMYCTGCLPDCELDKLRLQYEAANTMVIVAFGFFPESLEKHIPPKKLGILTDYFNQRRNSRRSRIKVLPFNLIKDLSKCRGEFLHDVNMLTKEPPAPRRKPLFE
;
A
#
# COMPACT_ATOMS: atom_id res chain seq x y z
N MET A 1 -14.46 12.86 25.16
CA MET A 1 -14.55 12.54 23.73
C MET A 1 -14.36 11.03 23.59
N SER A 2 -15.41 10.30 23.22
CA SER A 2 -15.43 8.83 23.26
C SER A 2 -14.49 8.22 22.21
N GLN A 3 -13.25 7.94 22.61
CA GLN A 3 -12.36 7.07 21.87
C GLN A 3 -12.93 5.65 21.95
N ASN A 4 -13.74 5.26 20.97
CA ASN A 4 -13.89 3.84 20.67
C ASN A 4 -12.52 3.37 20.18
N ASN A 5 -11.70 2.92 21.12
CA ASN A 5 -10.37 2.40 20.84
C ASN A 5 -10.55 1.04 20.17
N HIS A 6 -10.84 1.06 18.86
CA HIS A 6 -10.98 -0.15 18.05
C HIS A 6 -9.70 -0.98 18.17
N GLU A 7 -9.86 -2.31 18.21
CA GLU A 7 -8.74 -3.23 18.09
C GLU A 7 -8.91 -3.95 16.76
N TRP A 8 -8.10 -3.59 15.77
CA TRP A 8 -8.21 -4.10 14.42
C TRP A 8 -7.34 -5.35 14.24
N GLU A 9 -7.87 -6.34 13.56
CA GLU A 9 -7.10 -7.49 13.08
C GLU A 9 -7.17 -7.58 11.56
N MET A 10 -6.05 -7.96 10.96
CA MET A 10 -6.00 -8.21 9.52
C MET A 10 -6.62 -9.56 9.21
N THR A 11 -7.49 -9.59 8.21
CA THR A 11 -8.20 -10.80 7.76
C THR A 11 -8.23 -10.84 6.23
N ASN A 12 -8.65 -11.97 5.64
CA ASN A 12 -8.71 -12.17 4.19
C ASN A 12 -7.40 -11.80 3.46
N ILE A 13 -6.26 -12.19 4.04
CA ILE A 13 -4.94 -11.84 3.50
C ILE A 13 -4.68 -12.63 2.22
N GLN A 14 -4.28 -11.92 1.16
CA GLN A 14 -3.91 -12.50 -0.12
C GLN A 14 -2.59 -11.90 -0.60
N PHE A 15 -1.55 -12.74 -0.68
CA PHE A 15 -0.24 -12.35 -1.19
C PHE A 15 -0.22 -12.36 -2.72
N GLY A 16 0.61 -11.51 -3.31
CA GLY A 16 0.74 -11.42 -4.76
C GLY A 16 1.54 -10.20 -5.21
N PHE A 17 1.21 -9.71 -6.40
CA PHE A 17 1.91 -8.65 -7.08
C PHE A 17 0.94 -7.56 -7.51
N ILE A 18 1.33 -6.32 -7.29
CA ILE A 18 0.77 -5.19 -8.01
C ILE A 18 1.45 -5.16 -9.37
N VAL A 19 0.67 -5.16 -10.45
CA VAL A 19 1.18 -5.07 -11.82
C VAL A 19 0.79 -3.74 -12.43
N TYR A 20 1.77 -3.06 -13.01
CA TYR A 20 1.60 -1.82 -13.75
C TYR A 20 1.64 -2.09 -15.25
N GLU A 21 0.62 -1.61 -15.95
CA GLU A 21 0.56 -1.69 -17.40
C GLU A 21 0.37 -0.33 -18.02
N LYS A 22 1.01 -0.16 -19.17
CA LYS A 22 0.88 1.04 -19.99
C LYS A 22 0.46 0.66 -21.39
N CYS A 23 -0.54 1.36 -21.93
CA CYS A 23 -0.89 1.24 -23.33
C CYS A 23 0.10 2.05 -24.18
N TYR A 24 0.86 1.41 -25.08
CA TYR A 24 1.89 2.13 -25.85
C TYR A 24 1.29 3.12 -26.87
N GLN A 25 0.03 2.93 -27.27
CA GLN A 25 -0.65 3.81 -28.23
C GLN A 25 -1.25 5.05 -27.56
N THR A 26 -1.84 4.88 -26.36
CA THR A 26 -2.60 5.96 -25.69
C THR A 26 -1.91 6.51 -24.44
N ASN A 27 -0.78 5.92 -24.02
CA ASN A 27 -0.10 6.20 -22.76
C ASN A 27 -0.95 5.99 -21.49
N GLU A 28 -2.12 5.36 -21.62
CA GLU A 28 -3.00 5.04 -20.50
C GLU A 28 -2.33 4.09 -19.54
N LEU A 29 -2.47 4.35 -18.24
CA LEU A 29 -1.95 3.51 -17.17
C LEU A 29 -3.10 2.76 -16.53
N ARG A 30 -2.88 1.46 -16.29
CA ARG A 30 -3.76 0.66 -15.44
C ARG A 30 -2.96 -0.16 -14.46
N THR A 31 -3.59 -0.50 -13.35
CA THR A 31 -2.99 -1.40 -12.37
C THR A 31 -3.97 -2.47 -11.95
N PHE A 32 -3.44 -3.64 -11.63
CA PHE A 32 -4.23 -4.74 -11.08
C PHE A 32 -3.39 -5.55 -10.11
N PHE A 33 -4.06 -6.37 -9.31
CA PHE A 33 -3.41 -7.30 -8.41
C PHE A 33 -3.41 -8.70 -9.04
N SER A 34 -2.24 -9.31 -9.12
CA SER A 34 -2.05 -10.67 -9.60
C SER A 34 -1.60 -11.58 -8.47
N ILE A 35 -2.14 -12.78 -8.41
CA ILE A 35 -1.65 -13.86 -7.53
C ILE A 35 -0.65 -14.77 -8.23
N GLU A 36 -0.36 -14.50 -9.50
CA GLU A 36 0.61 -15.27 -10.27
C GLU A 36 2.03 -14.87 -9.88
N ASP A 37 2.88 -15.88 -9.62
CA ASP A 37 4.24 -15.68 -9.11
C ASP A 37 5.22 -15.06 -10.13
N ASN A 38 4.84 -14.92 -11.40
CA ASN A 38 5.73 -14.46 -12.48
C ASN A 38 5.05 -13.49 -13.46
N PRO A 39 4.71 -12.25 -13.07
CA PRO A 39 4.30 -11.24 -14.03
C PRO A 39 5.49 -10.88 -14.92
N ILE A 40 5.50 -11.35 -16.18
CA ILE A 40 6.62 -11.13 -17.11
C ILE A 40 6.66 -9.66 -17.53
N LEU A 41 7.71 -8.94 -17.11
CA LEU A 41 7.94 -7.56 -17.52
C LEU A 41 8.24 -7.47 -19.02
N GLY A 42 7.75 -6.42 -19.66
CA GLY A 42 7.89 -6.19 -21.10
C GLY A 42 6.95 -7.03 -21.97
N ASP A 43 6.19 -7.97 -21.38
CA ASP A 43 5.17 -8.73 -22.10
C ASP A 43 4.12 -7.80 -22.71
N ARG A 44 3.75 -8.07 -23.96
CA ARG A 44 2.85 -7.24 -24.77
C ARG A 44 1.70 -8.07 -25.26
N TYR A 45 0.49 -7.57 -25.04
CA TYR A 45 -0.70 -8.23 -25.53
C TYR A 45 -1.75 -7.22 -25.94
N ARG A 46 -2.72 -7.71 -26.70
CA ARG A 46 -3.84 -6.92 -27.20
C ARG A 46 -5.10 -7.32 -26.46
N GLU A 47 -5.80 -6.32 -25.95
CA GLU A 47 -7.11 -6.47 -25.32
C GLU A 47 -8.08 -5.52 -26.03
N GLY A 48 -8.96 -6.08 -26.86
CA GLY A 48 -9.84 -5.30 -27.73
C GLY A 48 -9.05 -4.37 -28.68
N ARG A 49 -9.14 -3.06 -28.46
CA ARG A 49 -8.43 -2.02 -29.24
C ARG A 49 -7.13 -1.54 -28.56
N LYS A 50 -6.87 -1.96 -27.32
CA LYS A 50 -5.72 -1.50 -26.53
C LYS A 50 -4.58 -2.50 -26.66
N HIS A 51 -3.36 -1.97 -26.60
CA HIS A 51 -2.15 -2.77 -26.61
C HIS A 51 -1.35 -2.47 -25.35
N TRP A 52 -1.41 -3.41 -24.41
CA TRP A 52 -0.82 -3.27 -23.09
C TRP A 52 0.61 -3.78 -23.07
N THR A 53 1.44 -3.13 -22.28
CA THR A 53 2.79 -3.60 -21.94
C THR A 53 2.90 -3.61 -20.43
N ARG A 54 3.33 -4.74 -19.86
CA ARG A 54 3.67 -4.84 -18.43
C ARG A 54 4.96 -4.06 -18.17
N MET A 55 4.84 -2.95 -17.46
CA MET A 55 5.95 -2.02 -17.24
C MET A 55 6.74 -2.39 -15.99
N GLU A 56 6.03 -2.73 -14.92
CA GLU A 56 6.61 -2.97 -13.61
C GLU A 56 5.69 -3.89 -12.80
N ASN A 57 6.27 -4.58 -11.82
CA ASN A 57 5.51 -5.26 -10.79
C ASN A 57 6.17 -5.01 -9.43
N ALA A 58 5.37 -5.09 -8.37
CA ALA A 58 5.85 -4.98 -7.00
C ALA A 58 5.14 -6.01 -6.14
N GLN A 59 5.91 -6.75 -5.33
CA GLN A 59 5.34 -7.65 -4.34
C GLN A 59 4.47 -6.86 -3.34
N SER A 60 3.29 -7.37 -3.05
CA SER A 60 2.33 -6.74 -2.14
C SER A 60 1.36 -7.78 -1.59
N PHE A 61 0.40 -7.32 -0.81
CA PHE A 61 -0.68 -8.13 -0.29
C PHE A 61 -1.97 -7.32 -0.16
N ARG A 62 -3.09 -8.02 -0.31
CA ARG A 62 -4.43 -7.49 -0.05
C ARG A 62 -4.94 -8.04 1.27
N PHE A 63 -5.81 -7.29 1.93
CA PHE A 63 -6.37 -7.66 3.20
C PHE A 63 -7.63 -6.84 3.50
N ASP A 64 -8.41 -7.31 4.47
CA ASP A 64 -9.46 -6.54 5.13
C ASP A 64 -9.10 -6.32 6.61
N LEU A 65 -9.80 -5.40 7.28
CA LEU A 65 -9.68 -5.22 8.73
C LEU A 65 -10.98 -5.56 9.43
N LYS A 66 -10.90 -6.37 10.48
CA LYS A 66 -12.02 -6.66 11.37
C LYS A 66 -11.77 -6.08 12.75
N CYS A 67 -12.72 -5.35 13.31
CA CYS A 67 -12.64 -4.90 14.69
C CYS A 67 -12.97 -6.05 15.63
N LYS A 68 -12.05 -6.42 16.52
CA LYS A 68 -12.28 -7.48 17.52
C LYS A 68 -13.35 -7.14 18.55
N LYS A 69 -13.54 -5.85 18.83
CA LYS A 69 -14.48 -5.37 19.85
C LYS A 69 -15.91 -5.28 19.35
N THR A 70 -16.09 -4.81 18.12
CA THR A 70 -17.43 -4.56 17.53
C THR A 70 -17.82 -5.58 16.48
N GLY A 71 -16.87 -6.38 15.98
CA GLY A 71 -17.09 -7.28 14.85
C GLY A 71 -17.17 -6.59 13.48
N GLU A 72 -17.04 -5.25 13.42
CA GLU A 72 -17.11 -4.48 12.17
C GLU A 72 -16.05 -4.96 11.17
N LEU A 73 -16.48 -5.33 9.97
CA LEU A 73 -15.60 -5.68 8.85
C LEU A 73 -15.48 -4.51 7.88
N VAL A 74 -14.25 -4.05 7.68
CA VAL A 74 -13.90 -2.97 6.76
C VAL A 74 -13.18 -3.57 5.57
N LYS A 75 -13.84 -3.55 4.42
CA LYS A 75 -13.28 -4.07 3.17
C LYS A 75 -12.40 -3.05 2.47
N PHE A 76 -11.22 -3.48 2.00
CA PHE A 76 -10.28 -2.62 1.28
C PHE A 76 -10.18 -2.97 -0.22
N ASN A 77 -11.32 -3.14 -0.88
CA ASN A 77 -11.39 -3.40 -2.33
C ASN A 77 -10.85 -2.25 -3.20
N ASP A 78 -10.78 -1.05 -2.63
CA ASP A 78 -10.25 0.18 -3.22
C ASP A 78 -8.75 0.41 -2.90
N LEU A 79 -8.14 -0.44 -2.08
CA LEU A 79 -6.71 -0.42 -1.77
C LEU A 79 -5.99 -1.45 -2.62
N MET A 80 -5.12 -0.97 -3.50
CA MET A 80 -4.20 -1.79 -4.28
C MET A 80 -2.95 -2.14 -3.49
N GLY A 81 -2.42 -1.17 -2.74
CA GLY A 81 -1.18 -1.33 -1.99
C GLY A 81 -0.89 -0.18 -1.06
N LEU A 82 0.07 -0.42 -0.18
CA LEU A 82 0.61 0.57 0.72
C LEU A 82 2.07 0.79 0.36
N MET A 83 2.51 2.04 0.28
CA MET A 83 3.86 2.39 -0.13
C MET A 83 4.53 3.26 0.92
N TYR A 84 5.75 2.93 1.29
CA TYR A 84 6.63 3.81 2.05
C TYR A 84 7.31 4.79 1.10
N CYS A 85 7.16 6.09 1.35
CA CYS A 85 7.83 7.12 0.56
C CYS A 85 9.28 7.26 1.04
N THR A 86 10.24 6.94 0.18
CA THR A 86 11.68 7.00 0.49
C THR A 86 12.32 8.36 0.14
N GLY A 87 11.50 9.31 -0.32
CA GLY A 87 11.94 10.62 -0.81
C GLY A 87 11.92 10.69 -2.34
N CYS A 88 11.22 11.69 -2.87
CA CYS A 88 11.07 11.97 -4.30
C CYS A 88 11.81 13.27 -4.68
N LEU A 89 11.31 13.99 -5.69
CA LEU A 89 11.85 15.28 -6.11
C LEU A 89 11.57 16.38 -5.07
N PRO A 90 12.39 17.46 -4.99
CA PRO A 90 12.22 18.53 -3.99
C PRO A 90 10.87 19.26 -4.02
N ASP A 91 10.15 19.22 -5.14
CA ASP A 91 8.84 19.85 -5.35
C ASP A 91 7.66 18.89 -5.06
N CYS A 92 7.94 17.67 -4.63
CA CYS A 92 6.96 16.64 -4.32
C CYS A 92 6.22 16.97 -3.01
N GLU A 93 4.92 17.29 -3.07
CA GLU A 93 4.11 17.65 -1.90
C GLU A 93 4.07 16.55 -0.82
N LEU A 94 4.09 15.28 -1.25
CA LEU A 94 4.19 14.16 -0.34
C LEU A 94 5.52 14.14 0.43
N ASP A 95 6.64 14.51 -0.19
CA ASP A 95 7.94 14.55 0.50
C ASP A 95 8.02 15.70 1.51
N LYS A 96 7.45 16.86 1.17
CA LYS A 96 7.29 17.97 2.12
C LYS A 96 6.49 17.53 3.35
N LEU A 97 5.38 16.83 3.14
CA LEU A 97 4.58 16.26 4.23
C LEU A 97 5.37 15.20 5.01
N ARG A 98 6.09 14.31 4.32
CA ARG A 98 6.95 13.29 4.94
C ARG A 98 7.95 13.93 5.90
N LEU A 99 8.66 14.97 5.47
CA LEU A 99 9.62 15.71 6.31
C LEU A 99 8.95 16.36 7.54
N GLN A 100 7.76 16.94 7.37
CA GLN A 100 6.99 17.51 8.49
C GLN A 100 6.57 16.45 9.51
N TYR A 101 6.10 15.30 9.05
CA TYR A 101 5.72 14.19 9.93
C TYR A 101 6.94 13.54 10.59
N GLU A 102 8.06 13.41 9.86
CA GLU A 102 9.31 12.85 10.36
C GLU A 102 9.88 13.69 11.52
N ALA A 103 9.82 15.02 11.41
CA ALA A 103 10.16 15.93 12.51
C ALA A 103 9.33 15.71 13.78
N ALA A 104 8.13 15.12 13.64
CA ALA A 104 7.25 14.72 14.74
C ALA A 104 7.32 13.21 15.05
N ASN A 105 8.41 12.52 14.67
CA ASN A 105 8.59 11.06 14.81
C ASN A 105 7.45 10.24 14.20
N THR A 106 6.88 10.72 13.09
CA THR A 106 5.76 10.07 12.39
C THR A 106 6.20 9.64 11.00
N MET A 107 6.05 8.35 10.71
CA MET A 107 6.35 7.74 9.42
C MET A 107 5.14 7.84 8.49
N VAL A 108 5.33 8.29 7.26
CA VAL A 108 4.26 8.38 6.26
C VAL A 108 4.18 7.09 5.44
N ILE A 109 2.99 6.53 5.35
CA ILE A 109 2.64 5.44 4.44
C ILE A 109 1.58 5.96 3.49
N VAL A 110 1.70 5.65 2.21
CA VAL A 110 0.78 6.08 1.16
C VAL A 110 -0.14 4.93 0.78
N ALA A 111 -1.44 5.16 0.79
CA ALA A 111 -2.45 4.23 0.31
C ALA A 111 -2.72 4.47 -1.18
N PHE A 112 -2.41 3.47 -2.00
CA PHE A 112 -2.64 3.47 -3.43
C PHE A 112 -3.91 2.72 -3.80
N GLY A 113 -4.69 3.28 -4.73
CA GLY A 113 -5.82 2.59 -5.34
C GLY A 113 -5.46 2.01 -6.72
N PHE A 114 -6.46 1.40 -7.36
CA PHE A 114 -6.34 0.82 -8.70
C PHE A 114 -6.47 1.89 -9.78
N PHE A 115 -5.61 1.86 -10.80
CA PHE A 115 -5.72 2.76 -11.95
C PHE A 115 -6.51 2.13 -13.08
N PRO A 116 -7.33 2.91 -13.80
CA PRO A 116 -7.49 4.37 -13.67
C PRO A 116 -8.50 4.82 -12.60
N GLU A 117 -9.30 3.92 -12.01
CA GLU A 117 -10.47 4.26 -11.19
C GLU A 117 -10.14 5.16 -10.00
N SER A 118 -8.98 4.95 -9.38
CA SER A 118 -8.54 5.68 -8.19
C SER A 118 -8.22 7.15 -8.44
N LEU A 119 -8.06 7.58 -9.71
CA LEU A 119 -7.93 8.98 -10.09
C LEU A 119 -9.21 9.79 -9.81
N GLU A 120 -10.36 9.13 -9.87
CA GLU A 120 -11.67 9.74 -9.59
C GLU A 120 -12.23 9.29 -8.23
N LYS A 121 -12.10 8.00 -7.94
CA LYS A 121 -12.64 7.36 -6.73
C LYS A 121 -11.53 7.11 -5.72
N HIS A 122 -11.19 8.16 -4.98
CA HIS A 122 -10.20 8.09 -3.92
C HIS A 122 -10.64 7.16 -2.77
N ILE A 123 -9.65 6.58 -2.08
CA ILE A 123 -9.88 5.81 -0.86
C ILE A 123 -10.51 6.74 0.19
N PRO A 124 -11.67 6.39 0.78
CA PRO A 124 -12.36 7.25 1.73
C PRO A 124 -11.49 7.63 2.94
N PRO A 125 -11.53 8.89 3.43
CA PRO A 125 -10.76 9.33 4.59
C PRO A 125 -10.98 8.47 5.85
N LYS A 126 -12.21 7.94 6.05
CA LYS A 126 -12.53 7.00 7.14
C LYS A 126 -11.64 5.76 7.08
N LYS A 127 -11.43 5.18 5.89
CA LYS A 127 -10.59 3.99 5.71
C LYS A 127 -9.11 4.29 5.96
N LEU A 128 -8.63 5.46 5.54
CA LEU A 128 -7.26 5.91 5.84
C LEU A 128 -7.02 6.10 7.35
N GLY A 129 -8.04 6.61 8.06
CA GLY A 129 -8.04 6.67 9.53
C GLY A 129 -7.93 5.29 10.17
N ILE A 130 -8.73 4.33 9.70
CA ILE A 130 -8.69 2.94 10.19
C ILE A 130 -7.33 2.28 9.95
N LEU A 131 -6.72 2.48 8.77
CA LEU A 131 -5.36 2.00 8.51
C LEU A 131 -4.34 2.64 9.45
N THR A 132 -4.47 3.96 9.67
CA THR A 132 -3.62 4.69 10.62
C THR A 132 -3.76 4.10 12.03
N ASP A 133 -4.98 3.83 12.49
CA ASP A 133 -5.22 3.23 13.80
C ASP A 133 -4.62 1.83 13.89
N TYR A 134 -4.86 0.98 12.89
CA TYR A 134 -4.32 -0.38 12.83
C TYR A 134 -2.79 -0.39 12.96
N PHE A 135 -2.09 0.44 12.19
CA PHE A 135 -0.62 0.49 12.23
C PHE A 135 -0.05 1.06 13.54
N ASN A 136 -0.84 1.85 14.29
CA ASN A 136 -0.41 2.43 15.55
C ASN A 136 -0.85 1.64 16.79
N GLN A 137 -1.81 0.71 16.68
CA GLN A 137 -2.40 0.04 17.85
C GLN A 137 -1.40 -0.78 18.70
N ARG A 138 -0.30 -1.25 18.09
CA ARG A 138 0.80 -1.98 18.77
C ARG A 138 2.10 -1.16 18.88
N ARG A 139 2.11 0.08 18.38
CA ARG A 139 3.29 0.93 18.41
C ARG A 139 3.35 1.73 19.70
N ASN A 140 4.56 1.94 20.20
CA ASN A 140 4.78 2.92 21.25
C ASN A 140 4.73 4.33 20.64
N SER A 141 3.59 4.99 20.79
CA SER A 141 3.29 6.31 20.20
C SER A 141 4.19 7.46 20.70
N ARG A 142 5.00 7.22 21.74
CA ARG A 142 6.05 8.15 22.21
C ARG A 142 7.36 8.00 21.43
N ARG A 143 7.60 6.85 20.80
CA ARG A 143 8.82 6.57 20.01
C ARG A 143 8.60 6.81 18.53
N SER A 144 7.49 6.35 17.99
CA SER A 144 7.15 6.57 16.59
C SER A 144 5.67 6.36 16.33
N ARG A 145 5.15 7.06 15.32
CA ARG A 145 3.78 6.91 14.81
C ARG A 145 3.80 6.62 13.33
N ILE A 146 2.68 6.13 12.82
CA ILE A 146 2.43 5.99 11.38
C ILE A 146 1.28 6.93 11.01
N LYS A 147 1.38 7.58 9.86
CA LYS A 147 0.27 8.31 9.24
C LYS A 147 0.04 7.74 7.84
N VAL A 148 -1.18 7.28 7.59
CA VAL A 148 -1.57 6.82 6.26
C VAL A 148 -2.19 7.98 5.48
N LEU A 149 -1.66 8.25 4.29
CA LEU A 149 -2.08 9.34 3.40
C LEU A 149 -2.54 8.79 2.04
N PRO A 150 -3.43 9.49 1.33
CA PRO A 150 -3.85 9.08 0.00
C PRO A 150 -2.75 9.35 -1.05
N PHE A 151 -2.70 8.53 -2.11
CA PHE A 151 -1.72 8.69 -3.19
C PHE A 151 -1.91 9.95 -4.03
N ASN A 152 -3.09 10.58 -4.03
CA ASN A 152 -3.40 11.76 -4.85
C ASN A 152 -2.58 13.02 -4.48
N LEU A 153 -1.78 12.95 -3.41
CA LEU A 153 -0.73 13.93 -3.10
C LEU A 153 0.47 13.84 -4.06
N ILE A 154 0.57 12.77 -4.84
CA ILE A 154 1.61 12.55 -5.84
C ILE A 154 1.07 12.98 -7.21
N LYS A 155 1.59 14.08 -7.75
CA LYS A 155 1.16 14.63 -9.05
C LYS A 155 1.60 13.78 -10.24
N ASP A 156 2.79 13.20 -10.17
CA ASP A 156 3.39 12.41 -11.24
C ASP A 156 3.95 11.10 -10.66
N LEU A 157 3.17 10.03 -10.81
CA LEU A 157 3.52 8.71 -10.32
C LEU A 157 4.78 8.14 -10.99
N SER A 158 5.06 8.53 -12.24
CA SER A 158 6.23 8.03 -12.97
C SER A 158 7.56 8.48 -12.36
N LYS A 159 7.52 9.52 -11.52
CA LYS A 159 8.66 10.08 -10.79
C LYS A 159 8.65 9.70 -9.32
N CYS A 160 7.65 8.96 -8.87
CA CYS A 160 7.53 8.53 -7.49
C CYS A 160 8.61 7.48 -7.19
N ARG A 161 9.39 7.72 -6.15
CA ARG A 161 10.35 6.77 -5.60
C ARG A 161 9.83 6.36 -4.23
N GLY A 162 9.37 5.12 -4.14
CA GLY A 162 8.82 4.56 -2.93
C GLY A 162 8.79 3.05 -3.04
N GLU A 163 8.68 2.40 -1.89
CA GLU A 163 8.70 0.94 -1.81
C GLU A 163 7.34 0.46 -1.33
N PHE A 164 6.73 -0.45 -2.08
CA PHE A 164 5.50 -1.09 -1.63
C PHE A 164 5.80 -1.96 -0.41
N LEU A 165 4.95 -1.84 0.60
CA LEU A 165 4.96 -2.68 1.77
C LEU A 165 4.67 -4.11 1.32
N HIS A 166 5.59 -4.97 1.69
CA HIS A 166 5.51 -6.40 1.54
C HIS A 166 5.90 -7.03 2.87
N ASP A 167 5.34 -8.21 3.16
CA ASP A 167 5.86 -9.03 4.24
C ASP A 167 7.19 -9.66 3.79
N VAL A 168 8.09 -9.90 4.75
CA VAL A 168 9.28 -10.70 4.48
C VAL A 168 8.84 -12.15 4.48
N ASN A 169 9.04 -12.87 3.38
CA ASN A 169 8.56 -14.24 3.10
C ASN A 169 7.14 -14.37 2.52
N MET A 170 6.57 -13.32 1.88
CA MET A 170 5.21 -13.39 1.27
C MET A 170 4.99 -14.53 0.26
N LEU A 171 6.05 -15.06 -0.35
CA LEU A 171 6.00 -16.15 -1.33
C LEU A 171 6.54 -17.47 -0.76
N THR A 172 7.01 -17.47 0.48
CA THR A 172 7.51 -18.67 1.12
C THR A 172 6.31 -19.49 1.58
N LYS A 173 6.13 -20.68 1.01
CA LYS A 173 5.11 -21.65 1.44
C LYS A 173 5.42 -22.29 2.79
N GLU A 174 6.64 -22.07 3.30
CA GLU A 174 7.07 -22.54 4.60
C GLU A 174 6.61 -21.58 5.70
N PRO A 175 6.01 -22.08 6.79
CA PRO A 175 5.62 -21.23 7.90
C PRO A 175 6.85 -20.50 8.48
N PRO A 176 6.69 -19.23 8.90
CA PRO A 176 7.80 -18.48 9.47
C PRO A 176 8.36 -19.23 10.68
N ALA A 177 9.68 -19.43 10.70
CA ALA A 177 10.36 -20.10 11.80
C ALA A 177 9.99 -19.44 13.13
N PRO A 178 9.72 -20.23 14.19
CA PRO A 178 9.37 -19.68 15.49
C PRO A 178 10.46 -18.73 15.97
N ARG A 179 10.08 -17.46 16.19
CA ARG A 179 10.84 -16.31 16.72
C ARG A 179 12.37 -16.41 16.58
N ARG A 180 12.96 -15.56 15.75
CA ARG A 180 14.40 -15.25 15.82
C ARG A 180 14.75 -14.90 17.28
N LYS A 181 15.64 -15.69 17.88
CA LYS A 181 16.28 -15.33 19.15
C LYS A 181 16.91 -13.95 18.98
N PRO A 182 16.84 -13.07 20.00
CA PRO A 182 17.50 -11.77 19.91
C PRO A 182 18.98 -11.98 19.60
N LEU A 183 19.52 -11.15 18.71
CA LEU A 183 20.92 -11.20 18.25
C LEU A 183 21.93 -10.81 19.35
N PHE A 184 21.44 -10.48 20.54
CA PHE A 184 22.24 -10.24 21.73
C PHE A 184 21.50 -10.84 22.94
N GLU A 185 22.16 -11.80 23.60
CA GLU A 185 21.91 -12.19 24.99
C GLU A 185 22.77 -11.32 25.92
#